data_AF-A0A7S0QA83-F1
#
_entry.id   AF-A0A7S0QA83-F1
#
_cell.length_a   1.000
_cell.length_b   1.000
_cell.length_c   1.000
_cell.angle_alpha   90.00
_cell.angle_beta   90.00
_cell.angle_gamma   90.00
#
_symmetry.space_group_name_H-M   'P 1'
#
loop_
_entity.id
_entity.type
_entity.pdbx_description
1 polymer ?
#
loop_
_entity_poly.entity_id
_entity_poly.type
_entity_poly.pdbx_seq_one_letter_code
_entity_poly.pdbx_strand_id
1 'polypeptide(L)'
;AFRAALARALRTQPTQPCYYPGSRGRRAEMAVRYGEAATAVKAERRVGRATDADEVVLIECGATCAHAFDGEALRREAFGSVLAIAEVGDVGAAQADDYLEAVAAAYANSDACGGCLSCSLFVPASADPTAVERAIARLQYGCVALNSWAAFGYVAACNGGSWGAHPAGGPRSGGGVVGNAYGVPRVVKTIVRGPPLTTAPLIDGSKPPPALLTDGLHAALSAPSVLRGLLRLCILLGARAVENVLLASRLLKRPRRMYGAAA
;
A
#
# COMPACT_ATOMS: atom_id res chain seq x y z
N ALA A 1 -20.33 0.24 9.45
CA ALA A 1 -19.77 1.57 9.12
C ALA A 1 -18.49 1.49 8.27
N PHE A 2 -17.44 0.78 8.73
CA PHE A 2 -16.16 0.64 8.01
C PHE A 2 -16.31 0.17 6.55
N ARG A 3 -17.00 -0.95 6.30
CA ARG A 3 -17.20 -1.51 4.94
C ARG A 3 -17.83 -0.51 3.96
N ALA A 4 -18.84 0.23 4.40
CA ALA A 4 -19.48 1.26 3.59
C ALA A 4 -18.53 2.43 3.29
N ALA A 5 -17.73 2.85 4.26
CA ALA A 5 -16.72 3.89 4.06
C ALA A 5 -15.61 3.44 3.11
N LEU A 6 -15.15 2.19 3.23
CA LEU A 6 -14.18 1.58 2.33
C LEU A 6 -14.70 1.49 0.89
N ALA A 7 -15.91 0.95 0.70
CA ALA A 7 -16.52 0.86 -0.62
C ALA A 7 -16.66 2.25 -1.26
N ARG A 8 -17.07 3.27 -0.50
CA ARG A 8 -17.11 4.66 -0.97
C ARG A 8 -15.72 5.17 -1.35
N ALA A 9 -14.71 4.96 -0.51
CA ALA A 9 -13.34 5.39 -0.78
C ALA A 9 -12.81 4.75 -2.08
N LEU A 10 -13.00 3.44 -2.25
CA LEU A 10 -12.60 2.71 -3.46
C LEU A 10 -13.27 3.25 -4.73
N ARG A 11 -14.56 3.64 -4.66
CA ARG A 11 -15.26 4.25 -5.82
C ARG A 11 -14.63 5.58 -6.26
N THR A 12 -14.15 6.39 -5.32
CA THR A 12 -13.54 7.70 -5.63
C THR A 12 -12.13 7.59 -6.24
N GLN A 13 -11.45 6.46 -6.00
CA GLN A 13 -10.15 6.19 -6.60
C GLN A 13 -10.31 5.79 -8.07
N PRO A 14 -9.46 6.26 -8.98
CA PRO A 14 -9.52 5.83 -10.36
C PRO A 14 -9.10 4.35 -10.51
N THR A 15 -9.79 3.59 -11.36
CA THR A 15 -9.29 2.27 -11.79
C THR A 15 -8.00 2.45 -12.57
N GLN A 16 -6.95 1.76 -12.12
CA GLN A 16 -5.67 1.66 -12.82
C GLN A 16 -5.61 0.32 -13.56
N PRO A 17 -4.99 0.24 -14.75
CA PRO A 17 -4.78 -1.03 -15.43
C PRO A 17 -3.98 -1.98 -14.54
N CYS A 18 -4.35 -3.26 -14.50
CA CYS A 18 -3.54 -4.27 -13.84
C CYS A 18 -2.14 -4.35 -14.47
N TYR A 19 -1.10 -4.23 -13.65
CA TYR A 19 0.29 -4.19 -14.12
C TYR A 19 0.88 -5.57 -14.37
N TYR A 20 0.64 -6.53 -13.47
CA TYR A 20 1.29 -7.85 -13.52
C TYR A 20 0.62 -8.78 -14.55
N PRO A 21 1.41 -9.58 -15.30
CA PRO A 21 0.87 -10.66 -16.12
C PRO A 21 -0.02 -11.63 -15.32
N GLY A 22 -1.14 -12.01 -15.91
CA GLY A 22 -2.12 -12.92 -15.29
C GLY A 22 -2.96 -12.30 -14.16
N SER A 23 -2.75 -11.02 -13.82
CA SER A 23 -3.46 -10.35 -12.72
C SER A 23 -4.99 -10.37 -12.86
N ARG A 24 -5.51 -10.02 -14.05
CA ARG A 24 -6.95 -10.11 -14.35
C ARG A 24 -7.49 -11.52 -14.19
N GLY A 25 -6.71 -12.53 -14.58
CA GLY A 25 -7.08 -13.95 -14.45
C GLY A 25 -7.19 -14.38 -12.99
N ARG A 26 -6.15 -14.14 -12.19
CA ARG A 26 -6.16 -14.45 -10.74
C ARG A 26 -7.26 -13.68 -9.99
N ARG A 27 -7.51 -12.42 -10.37
CA ARG A 27 -8.63 -11.61 -9.85
C ARG A 27 -9.97 -12.29 -10.15
N ALA A 28 -10.20 -12.69 -11.39
CA ALA A 28 -11.44 -13.34 -11.83
C ALA A 28 -11.63 -14.71 -11.15
N GLU A 29 -10.56 -15.50 -11.03
CA GLU A 29 -10.56 -16.78 -10.32
C GLU A 29 -10.99 -16.60 -8.85
N MET A 30 -10.45 -15.59 -8.18
CA MET A 30 -10.82 -15.28 -6.80
C MET A 30 -12.28 -14.83 -6.70
N ALA A 31 -12.77 -14.02 -7.65
CA ALA A 31 -14.17 -13.61 -7.68
C ALA A 31 -15.11 -14.81 -7.88
N VAL A 32 -14.77 -15.76 -8.76
CA VAL A 32 -15.55 -16.99 -8.97
C VAL A 32 -15.58 -17.86 -7.73
N ARG A 33 -14.44 -18.04 -7.05
CA ARG A 33 -14.35 -18.85 -5.83
C ARG A 33 -15.28 -18.34 -4.72
N TYR A 34 -15.31 -17.03 -4.51
CA TYR A 34 -16.04 -16.42 -3.42
C TYR A 34 -17.49 -16.06 -3.78
N GLY A 35 -17.88 -16.12 -5.06
CA GLY A 35 -19.25 -15.93 -5.51
C GLY A 35 -19.86 -14.62 -4.99
N GLU A 36 -20.97 -14.73 -4.26
CA GLU A 36 -21.67 -13.57 -3.68
C GLU A 36 -20.83 -12.79 -2.65
N ALA A 37 -19.84 -13.43 -2.03
CA ALA A 37 -18.91 -12.78 -1.12
C ALA A 37 -17.85 -11.93 -1.84
N ALA A 38 -17.76 -12.00 -3.19
CA ALA A 38 -16.89 -11.17 -3.99
C ALA A 38 -17.67 -10.08 -4.73
N THR A 39 -17.31 -8.82 -4.49
CA THR A 39 -17.95 -7.66 -5.14
C THR A 39 -16.92 -6.82 -5.88
N ALA A 40 -17.09 -6.65 -7.19
CA ALA A 40 -16.32 -5.67 -7.95
C ALA A 40 -16.81 -4.24 -7.62
N VAL A 41 -15.89 -3.39 -7.15
CA VAL A 41 -16.20 -2.00 -6.84
C VAL A 41 -16.00 -1.13 -8.07
N LYS A 42 -17.12 -0.68 -8.64
CA LYS A 42 -17.13 0.20 -9.81
C LYS A 42 -16.62 1.60 -9.46
N ALA A 43 -15.43 1.93 -9.94
CA ALA A 43 -14.85 3.26 -9.77
C ALA A 43 -15.57 4.33 -10.61
N GLU A 44 -15.56 5.57 -10.12
CA GLU A 44 -16.11 6.73 -10.81
C GLU A 44 -15.28 7.15 -12.02
N ARG A 45 -13.98 6.81 -12.00
CA ARG A 45 -13.01 7.21 -13.03
C ARG A 45 -12.11 6.04 -13.40
N ARG A 46 -11.58 6.05 -14.61
CA ARG A 46 -10.59 5.09 -15.11
C ARG A 46 -9.43 5.83 -15.74
N VAL A 47 -8.24 5.24 -15.64
CA VAL A 47 -7.00 5.80 -16.21
C VAL A 47 -6.46 4.85 -17.29
N GLY A 48 -5.90 5.43 -18.35
CA GLY A 48 -5.23 4.67 -19.41
C GLY A 48 -6.18 3.73 -20.15
N ARG A 49 -5.81 2.44 -20.22
CA ARG A 49 -6.58 1.37 -20.89
C ARG A 49 -7.35 0.49 -19.89
N ALA A 50 -7.61 1.00 -18.69
CA ALA A 50 -8.29 0.25 -17.66
C ALA A 50 -9.72 -0.13 -18.10
N THR A 51 -10.13 -1.35 -17.80
CA THR A 51 -11.47 -1.90 -18.03
C THR A 51 -12.08 -2.39 -16.72
N ASP A 52 -13.32 -2.88 -16.77
CA ASP A 52 -14.01 -3.48 -15.61
C ASP A 52 -13.22 -4.67 -15.01
N ALA A 53 -12.38 -5.32 -15.83
CA ALA A 53 -11.51 -6.40 -15.38
C ALA A 53 -10.36 -5.92 -14.48
N ASP A 54 -10.10 -4.62 -14.40
CA ASP A 54 -9.07 -4.01 -13.54
C ASP A 54 -9.65 -3.42 -12.24
N GLU A 55 -10.98 -3.40 -12.08
CA GLU A 55 -11.64 -2.90 -10.87
C GLU A 55 -11.19 -3.68 -9.64
N VAL A 56 -11.28 -3.05 -8.46
CA VAL A 56 -10.97 -3.74 -7.21
C VAL A 56 -12.08 -4.76 -6.91
N VAL A 57 -11.72 -6.02 -6.68
CA VAL A 57 -12.63 -7.01 -6.06
C VAL A 57 -12.46 -6.92 -4.56
N LEU A 58 -13.55 -6.60 -3.87
CA LEU A 58 -13.66 -6.75 -2.43
C LEU A 58 -14.16 -8.16 -2.10
N ILE A 59 -13.46 -8.87 -1.22
CA ILE A 59 -13.82 -10.22 -0.80
C ILE A 59 -14.15 -10.22 0.68
N GLU A 60 -15.33 -10.74 0.99
CA GLU A 60 -15.84 -10.92 2.33
C GLU A 60 -15.58 -12.34 2.85
N CYS A 61 -14.47 -12.55 3.55
CA CYS A 61 -14.12 -13.87 4.09
C CYS A 61 -14.97 -14.27 5.31
N GLY A 62 -15.59 -13.30 5.98
CA GLY A 62 -16.34 -13.50 7.22
C GLY A 62 -15.45 -13.58 8.46
N ALA A 63 -16.01 -14.09 9.56
CA ALA A 63 -15.31 -14.24 10.83
C ALA A 63 -14.47 -15.52 10.86
N THR A 64 -13.23 -15.45 11.37
CA THR A 64 -12.30 -16.58 11.38
C THR A 64 -12.75 -17.75 12.26
N CYS A 65 -13.68 -17.52 13.18
CA CYS A 65 -14.29 -18.56 14.00
C CYS A 65 -15.51 -19.24 13.35
N ALA A 66 -16.02 -18.71 12.23
CA ALA A 66 -17.20 -19.24 11.58
C ALA A 66 -16.87 -20.49 10.75
N HIS A 67 -17.77 -21.48 10.76
CA HIS A 67 -17.60 -22.71 9.95
C HIS A 67 -17.51 -22.41 8.44
N ALA A 68 -18.21 -21.37 7.97
CA ALA A 68 -18.22 -21.00 6.55
C ALA A 68 -16.99 -20.15 6.12
N PHE A 69 -16.05 -19.90 7.03
CA PHE A 69 -14.87 -19.08 6.75
C PHE A 69 -13.97 -19.71 5.69
N ASP A 70 -13.67 -18.95 4.63
CA ASP A 70 -12.66 -19.32 3.63
C ASP A 70 -11.52 -18.29 3.63
N GLY A 71 -10.36 -18.70 4.18
CA GLY A 71 -9.16 -17.88 4.27
C GLY A 71 -8.22 -17.93 3.05
N GLU A 72 -8.61 -18.54 1.93
CA GLU A 72 -7.75 -18.64 0.73
C GLU A 72 -7.28 -17.27 0.21
N ALA A 73 -8.16 -16.27 0.19
CA ALA A 73 -7.83 -14.91 -0.23
C ALA A 73 -6.88 -14.17 0.72
N LEU A 74 -6.71 -14.64 1.96
CA LEU A 74 -5.73 -14.11 2.91
C LEU A 74 -4.36 -14.78 2.73
N ARG A 75 -4.32 -16.03 2.25
CA ARG A 75 -3.09 -16.81 2.07
C ARG A 75 -2.43 -16.61 0.70
N ARG A 76 -3.23 -16.36 -0.34
CA ARG A 76 -2.77 -16.32 -1.72
C ARG A 76 -2.75 -14.90 -2.29
N GLU A 77 -1.55 -14.43 -2.64
CA GLU A 77 -1.38 -13.14 -3.29
C GLU A 77 -1.94 -13.14 -4.73
N ALA A 78 -2.88 -12.24 -5.02
CA ALA A 78 -3.48 -12.13 -6.35
C ALA A 78 -2.59 -11.39 -7.36
N PHE A 79 -1.56 -10.66 -6.90
CA PHE A 79 -0.76 -9.74 -7.73
C PHE A 79 -1.67 -8.87 -8.61
N GLY A 80 -2.66 -8.23 -7.98
CA GLY A 80 -3.75 -7.55 -8.66
C GLY A 80 -4.68 -6.81 -7.71
N SER A 81 -5.71 -6.20 -8.29
CA SER A 81 -6.71 -5.40 -7.57
C SER A 81 -7.73 -6.27 -6.82
N VAL A 82 -7.27 -6.95 -5.77
CA VAL A 82 -8.09 -7.73 -4.83
C VAL A 82 -7.83 -7.23 -3.41
N LEU A 83 -8.90 -7.04 -2.64
CA LEU A 83 -8.83 -6.73 -1.21
C LEU A 83 -9.76 -7.69 -0.46
N ALA A 84 -9.19 -8.51 0.42
CA ALA A 84 -9.94 -9.43 1.26
C ALA A 84 -10.13 -8.86 2.68
N ILE A 85 -11.28 -9.11 3.29
CA ILE A 85 -11.60 -8.69 4.65
C ILE A 85 -12.03 -9.91 5.46
N ALA A 86 -11.39 -10.10 6.61
CA ALA A 86 -11.78 -11.07 7.61
C ALA A 86 -11.92 -10.41 8.99
N GLU A 87 -12.82 -10.94 9.80
CA GLU A 87 -13.00 -10.55 11.20
C GLU A 87 -12.29 -11.58 12.07
N VAL A 88 -11.24 -11.16 12.78
CA VAL A 88 -10.33 -12.07 13.48
C VAL A 88 -10.78 -12.26 14.93
N GLY A 89 -10.87 -13.51 15.36
CA GLY A 89 -11.32 -13.89 16.70
C GLY A 89 -12.84 -13.98 16.81
N ASP A 90 -13.32 -14.30 18.02
CA ASP A 90 -14.74 -14.22 18.37
C ASP A 90 -15.07 -12.90 19.10
N VAL A 91 -16.34 -12.73 19.47
CA VAL A 91 -16.81 -11.51 20.15
C VAL A 91 -16.10 -11.30 21.49
N GLY A 92 -15.73 -12.37 22.20
CA GLY A 92 -15.04 -12.30 23.48
C GLY A 92 -13.57 -11.89 23.32
N ALA A 93 -12.92 -12.38 22.26
CA ALA A 93 -11.55 -11.99 21.91
C ALA A 93 -11.42 -10.47 21.70
N ALA A 94 -12.40 -9.83 21.06
CA ALA A 94 -12.40 -8.39 20.80
C ALA A 94 -12.43 -7.52 22.08
N GLN A 95 -12.80 -8.09 23.23
CA GLN A 95 -12.89 -7.41 24.52
C GLN A 95 -11.65 -7.65 25.39
N ALA A 96 -10.70 -8.49 24.95
CA ALA A 96 -9.49 -8.78 25.70
C ALA A 96 -8.51 -7.60 25.65
N ASP A 97 -7.95 -7.24 26.81
CA ASP A 97 -6.96 -6.14 26.93
C ASP A 97 -5.69 -6.40 26.09
N ASP A 98 -5.41 -7.67 25.77
CA ASP A 98 -4.27 -8.11 24.97
C ASP A 98 -4.63 -8.50 23.53
N TYR A 99 -5.85 -8.20 23.06
CA TYR A 99 -6.35 -8.58 21.72
C TYR A 99 -5.35 -8.30 20.60
N LEU A 100 -4.71 -7.12 20.60
CA LEU A 100 -3.75 -6.73 19.55
C LEU A 100 -2.56 -7.70 19.47
N GLU A 101 -2.06 -8.17 20.61
CA GLU A 101 -0.88 -9.03 20.70
C GLU A 101 -1.26 -10.52 20.60
N ALA A 102 -2.19 -10.95 21.45
CA ALA A 102 -2.52 -12.36 21.63
C ALA A 102 -3.40 -12.92 20.51
N VAL A 103 -4.21 -12.08 19.86
CA VAL A 103 -5.18 -12.51 18.85
C VAL A 103 -4.80 -11.99 17.47
N ALA A 104 -4.76 -10.66 17.28
CA ALA A 104 -4.56 -10.06 15.97
C ALA A 104 -3.14 -10.32 15.43
N ALA A 105 -2.09 -10.03 16.22
CA ALA A 105 -0.71 -10.30 15.79
C ALA A 105 -0.42 -11.80 15.67
N ALA A 106 -0.97 -12.63 16.57
CA ALA A 106 -0.84 -14.09 16.47
C ALA A 106 -1.45 -14.64 15.18
N TYR A 107 -2.65 -14.17 14.81
CA TYR A 107 -3.31 -14.55 13.57
C TYR A 107 -2.50 -14.12 12.34
N ALA A 108 -2.05 -12.86 12.30
CA ALA A 108 -1.23 -12.32 11.21
C ALA A 108 0.10 -13.08 11.05
N ASN A 109 0.68 -13.56 12.15
CA ASN A 109 1.91 -14.36 12.12
C ASN A 109 1.68 -15.81 11.66
N SER A 110 0.46 -16.33 11.77
CA SER A 110 0.14 -17.71 11.40
C SER A 110 0.16 -17.93 9.88
N ASP A 111 0.08 -19.19 9.45
CA ASP A 111 -0.05 -19.56 8.04
C ASP A 111 -1.41 -19.19 7.43
N ALA A 112 -2.34 -18.62 8.22
CA ALA A 112 -3.60 -18.06 7.72
C ALA A 112 -3.40 -16.77 6.91
N CYS A 113 -2.28 -16.07 7.09
CA CYS A 113 -1.92 -14.89 6.31
C CYS A 113 -0.70 -15.15 5.44
N GLY A 114 -0.84 -14.88 4.14
CA GLY A 114 0.24 -14.96 3.17
C GLY A 114 1.24 -13.83 3.37
N GLY A 115 2.53 -14.17 3.23
CA GLY A 115 3.62 -13.19 3.22
C GLY A 115 4.06 -12.66 4.60
N CYS A 116 5.20 -11.99 4.60
CA CYS A 116 5.89 -11.47 5.79
C CYS A 116 6.73 -10.21 5.49
N LEU A 117 6.61 -9.61 4.29
CA LEU A 117 7.37 -8.40 3.95
C LEU A 117 6.90 -7.20 4.79
N SER A 118 5.60 -6.98 4.86
CA SER A 118 5.09 -5.78 5.53
C SER A 118 3.68 -5.94 6.09
N CYS A 119 3.39 -5.18 7.15
CA CYS A 119 2.09 -5.10 7.80
C CYS A 119 1.76 -3.63 8.13
N SER A 120 0.51 -3.22 7.91
CA SER A 120 0.01 -1.92 8.40
C SER A 120 -0.92 -2.16 9.59
N LEU A 121 -0.60 -1.58 10.74
CA LEU A 121 -1.39 -1.63 11.96
C LEU A 121 -2.10 -0.29 12.16
N PHE A 122 -3.43 -0.29 12.13
CA PHE A 122 -4.24 0.92 12.31
C PHE A 122 -4.97 0.87 13.65
N VAL A 123 -4.73 1.84 14.52
CA VAL A 123 -5.30 1.93 15.88
C VAL A 123 -5.82 3.34 16.16
N PRO A 124 -6.91 3.48 16.94
CA PRO A 124 -7.40 4.80 17.35
C PRO A 124 -6.41 5.48 18.30
N ALA A 125 -6.50 6.81 18.42
CA ALA A 125 -5.67 7.58 19.36
C ALA A 125 -5.87 7.17 20.83
N SER A 126 -7.00 6.55 21.15
CA SER A 126 -7.36 6.06 22.48
C SER A 126 -6.79 4.67 22.83
N ALA A 127 -6.10 4.00 21.89
CA ALA A 127 -5.51 2.69 22.16
C ALA A 127 -4.37 2.82 23.18
N ASP A 128 -4.24 1.85 24.10
CA ASP A 128 -3.11 1.79 25.04
C ASP A 128 -1.78 1.71 24.26
N PRO A 129 -0.89 2.71 24.39
CA PRO A 129 0.41 2.70 23.71
C PRO A 129 1.25 1.45 24.04
N THR A 130 1.11 0.90 25.25
CA THR A 130 1.87 -0.27 25.68
C THR A 130 1.40 -1.52 24.93
N ALA A 131 0.09 -1.74 24.84
CA ALA A 131 -0.50 -2.80 24.03
C ALA A 131 -0.13 -2.69 22.55
N VAL A 132 -0.10 -1.48 22.00
CA VAL A 132 0.32 -1.22 20.61
C VAL A 132 1.79 -1.61 20.40
N GLU A 133 2.70 -1.20 21.28
CA GLU A 133 4.12 -1.54 21.16
C GLU A 133 4.36 -3.05 21.33
N ARG A 134 3.63 -3.74 22.22
CA ARG A 134 3.69 -5.20 22.32
C ARG A 134 3.24 -5.89 21.04
N ALA A 135 2.15 -5.42 20.43
CA ALA A 135 1.68 -5.94 19.14
C ALA A 135 2.71 -5.70 18.01
N ILE A 136 3.31 -4.50 17.93
CA ILE A 136 4.38 -4.18 16.97
C ILE A 136 5.60 -5.10 17.16
N ALA A 137 6.00 -5.35 18.41
CA ALA A 137 7.09 -6.26 18.72
C ALA A 137 6.75 -7.69 18.26
N ARG A 138 5.51 -8.15 18.51
CA ARG A 138 5.04 -9.50 18.18
C ARG A 138 4.88 -9.77 16.68
N LEU A 139 4.49 -8.78 15.89
CA LEU A 139 4.24 -8.92 14.44
C LEU A 139 5.51 -9.34 13.67
N GLN A 140 5.53 -10.53 13.09
CA GLN A 140 6.66 -11.11 12.35
C GLN A 140 6.69 -10.65 10.89
N TYR A 141 6.73 -9.32 10.70
CA TYR A 141 6.87 -8.67 9.39
C TYR A 141 8.14 -7.82 9.36
N GLY A 142 8.85 -7.80 8.24
CA GLY A 142 10.11 -7.05 8.13
C GLY A 142 9.91 -5.54 8.03
N CYS A 143 8.70 -5.08 7.73
CA CYS A 143 8.27 -3.69 7.93
C CYS A 143 6.91 -3.65 8.61
N VAL A 144 6.78 -2.91 9.71
CA VAL A 144 5.49 -2.64 10.35
C VAL A 144 5.22 -1.14 10.32
N ALA A 145 4.10 -0.74 9.74
CA ALA A 145 3.66 0.64 9.69
C ALA A 145 2.50 0.88 10.65
N LEU A 146 2.72 1.67 11.70
CA LEU A 146 1.69 2.10 12.64
C LEU A 146 0.98 3.33 12.07
N ASN A 147 -0.34 3.28 11.92
CA ASN A 147 -1.18 4.37 11.41
C ASN A 147 -0.66 4.99 10.10
N SER A 148 -0.05 4.16 9.26
CA SER A 148 0.53 4.56 7.98
C SER A 148 0.49 3.40 6.99
N TRP A 149 0.64 3.71 5.71
CA TRP A 149 0.73 2.68 4.68
C TRP A 149 2.11 2.04 4.69
N ALA A 150 2.15 0.71 4.79
CA ALA A 150 3.41 -0.04 4.83
C ALA A 150 4.37 0.24 3.66
N ALA A 151 3.90 0.69 2.50
CA ALA A 151 4.78 1.06 1.38
C ALA A 151 5.73 2.23 1.72
N PHE A 152 5.44 3.05 2.73
CA PHE A 152 6.41 4.03 3.24
C PHE A 152 7.67 3.38 3.82
N GLY A 153 7.66 2.07 4.08
CA GLY A 153 8.86 1.31 4.40
C GLY A 153 9.92 1.36 3.29
N TYR A 154 9.55 1.54 2.02
CA TYR A 154 10.52 1.78 0.94
C TYR A 154 11.25 3.12 1.11
N VAL A 155 10.53 4.16 1.56
CA VAL A 155 11.14 5.47 1.87
C VAL A 155 12.10 5.33 3.05
N ALA A 156 11.69 4.58 4.08
CA ALA A 156 12.58 4.27 5.21
C ALA A 156 13.83 3.51 4.76
N ALA A 157 13.71 2.56 3.81
CA ALA A 157 14.84 1.83 3.25
C ALA A 157 15.81 2.74 2.48
N CYS A 158 15.29 3.72 1.73
CA CYS A 158 16.12 4.74 1.07
C CYS A 158 16.84 5.67 2.06
N ASN A 159 16.30 5.83 3.28
CA ASN A 159 16.87 6.63 4.36
C ASN A 159 17.69 5.81 5.36
N GLY A 160 18.15 4.62 4.96
CA GLY A 160 19.05 3.77 5.76
C GLY A 160 18.39 2.72 6.64
N GLY A 161 17.05 2.69 6.71
CA GLY A 161 16.30 1.56 7.27
C GLY A 161 16.38 0.31 6.38
N SER A 162 15.77 -0.78 6.82
CA SER A 162 15.70 -2.04 6.07
C SER A 162 14.31 -2.30 5.47
N TRP A 163 14.24 -3.00 4.35
CA TRP A 163 13.02 -3.62 3.84
C TRP A 163 13.29 -5.08 3.51
N GLY A 164 12.41 -5.99 3.91
CA GLY A 164 12.64 -7.42 3.72
C GLY A 164 11.65 -8.28 4.48
N ALA A 165 11.91 -9.58 4.51
CA ALA A 165 11.13 -10.51 5.31
C ALA A 165 11.61 -10.52 6.76
N HIS A 166 10.70 -10.78 7.69
CA HIS A 166 11.07 -11.00 9.08
C HIS A 166 11.85 -12.32 9.22
N PRO A 167 13.00 -12.35 9.93
CA PRO A 167 13.82 -13.56 10.06
C PRO A 167 13.07 -14.77 10.63
N ALA A 168 12.18 -14.55 11.60
CA ALA A 168 11.39 -15.63 12.22
C ALA A 168 10.16 -16.06 11.41
N GLY A 169 9.74 -15.29 10.40
CA GLY A 169 8.52 -15.55 9.64
C GLY A 169 8.70 -16.53 8.48
N GLY A 170 9.93 -17.04 8.26
CA GLY A 170 10.28 -17.90 7.13
C GLY A 170 10.16 -17.21 5.77
N PRO A 171 10.58 -17.88 4.68
CA PRO A 171 10.53 -17.33 3.34
C PRO A 171 9.11 -17.38 2.74
N ARG A 172 8.14 -16.69 3.36
CA ARG A 172 6.75 -16.63 2.84
C ARG A 172 6.65 -15.72 1.61
N SER A 173 7.25 -14.53 1.68
CA SER A 173 7.26 -13.55 0.60
C SER A 173 8.66 -12.96 0.34
N GLY A 174 9.71 -13.68 0.73
CA GLY A 174 11.11 -13.29 0.58
C GLY A 174 11.99 -13.82 1.73
N GLY A 175 13.31 -13.87 1.53
CA GLY A 175 14.27 -14.34 2.55
C GLY A 175 15.45 -13.38 2.81
N GLY A 176 15.42 -12.21 2.17
CA GLY A 176 16.52 -11.23 2.23
C GLY A 176 16.07 -9.87 2.75
N VAL A 177 17.05 -8.97 2.85
CA VAL A 177 16.88 -7.58 3.25
C VAL A 177 17.54 -6.67 2.22
N VAL A 178 16.87 -5.59 1.84
CA VAL A 178 17.40 -4.47 1.07
C VAL A 178 17.46 -3.22 1.96
N GLY A 179 18.33 -2.27 1.61
CA GLY A 179 18.60 -1.11 2.47
C GLY A 179 19.62 -1.43 3.56
N ASN A 180 19.32 -1.05 4.81
CA ASN A 180 20.21 -1.13 5.97
C ASN A 180 21.55 -0.42 5.73
N ALA A 181 21.50 0.81 5.21
CA ALA A 181 22.71 1.57 4.87
C ALA A 181 23.62 1.83 6.08
N TYR A 182 23.07 1.76 7.30
CA TYR A 182 23.81 1.90 8.55
C TYR A 182 24.48 0.59 9.02
N GLY A 183 24.29 -0.53 8.32
CA GLY A 183 24.91 -1.81 8.67
C GLY A 183 24.48 -2.36 10.02
N VAL A 184 23.24 -2.09 10.45
CA VAL A 184 22.71 -2.56 11.74
C VAL A 184 22.75 -4.09 11.76
N PRO A 185 23.47 -4.72 12.71
CA PRO A 185 23.59 -6.17 12.76
C PRO A 185 22.27 -6.81 13.18
N ARG A 186 21.91 -7.92 12.53
CA ARG A 186 20.70 -8.71 12.82
C ARG A 186 19.42 -7.86 12.84
N VAL A 187 19.28 -6.95 11.88
CA VAL A 187 18.06 -6.15 11.73
C VAL A 187 16.85 -7.09 11.54
N VAL A 188 15.82 -6.88 12.36
CA VAL A 188 14.63 -7.75 12.38
C VAL A 188 13.48 -7.12 11.59
N LYS A 189 13.26 -5.83 11.78
CA LYS A 189 12.21 -5.08 11.10
C LYS A 189 12.47 -3.57 11.13
N THR A 190 11.86 -2.86 10.19
CA THR A 190 11.71 -1.39 10.21
C THR A 190 10.32 -1.01 10.71
N ILE A 191 10.24 -0.01 11.58
CA ILE A 191 8.96 0.55 12.04
C ILE A 191 8.75 1.93 11.42
N VAL A 192 7.65 2.09 10.67
CA VAL A 192 7.20 3.39 10.18
C VAL A 192 6.05 3.87 11.06
N ARG A 193 6.17 5.06 11.65
CA ARG A 193 5.11 5.62 12.51
C ARG A 193 4.44 6.80 11.82
N GLY A 194 3.12 6.71 11.65
CA GLY A 194 2.25 7.79 11.21
C GLY A 194 1.58 8.49 12.39
N PRO A 195 0.98 9.67 12.16
CA PRO A 195 0.17 10.36 13.16
C PRO A 195 -1.12 9.57 13.46
N PRO A 196 -1.87 9.91 14.52
CA PRO A 196 -3.19 9.32 14.78
C PRO A 196 -4.13 9.43 13.57
N LEU A 197 -5.04 8.47 13.40
CA LEU A 197 -5.96 8.40 12.26
C LEU A 197 -6.91 9.61 12.14
N THR A 198 -7.12 10.34 13.24
CA THR A 198 -7.92 11.57 13.28
C THR A 198 -7.16 12.79 12.76
N THR A 199 -5.85 12.70 12.62
CA THR A 199 -5.00 13.76 12.10
C THR A 199 -5.05 13.73 10.58
N ALA A 200 -5.48 14.83 9.96
CA ALA A 200 -5.42 14.97 8.52
C ALA A 200 -3.96 14.80 8.04
N PRO A 201 -3.70 14.02 6.97
CA PRO A 201 -2.36 13.86 6.47
C PRO A 201 -1.82 15.20 5.97
N LEU A 202 -0.56 15.51 6.27
CA LEU A 202 0.11 16.72 5.77
C LEU A 202 0.12 16.76 4.23
N ILE A 203 0.21 15.58 3.60
CA ILE A 203 0.13 15.39 2.17
C ILE A 203 -0.95 14.35 1.89
N ASP A 204 -2.05 14.78 1.24
CA ASP A 204 -3.08 13.88 0.75
C ASP A 204 -2.58 13.16 -0.50
N GLY A 205 -2.17 11.89 -0.35
CA GLY A 205 -1.69 11.07 -1.45
C GLY A 205 -2.73 10.85 -2.58
N SER A 206 -4.02 11.07 -2.32
CA SER A 206 -5.06 11.04 -3.37
C SER A 206 -5.04 12.29 -4.27
N LYS A 207 -4.35 13.34 -3.82
CA LYS A 207 -4.12 14.60 -4.52
C LYS A 207 -2.61 14.86 -4.54
N PRO A 208 -1.83 14.07 -5.28
CA PRO A 208 -0.39 14.22 -5.29
C PRO A 208 -0.02 15.66 -5.69
N PRO A 209 1.07 16.20 -5.13
CA PRO A 209 1.53 17.53 -5.50
C PRO A 209 1.74 17.62 -7.02
N PRO A 210 1.64 18.82 -7.62
CA PRO A 210 1.85 19.00 -9.04
C PRO A 210 3.16 18.35 -9.48
N ALA A 211 3.15 17.59 -10.57
CA ALA A 211 4.34 16.88 -11.08
C ALA A 211 5.55 17.82 -11.27
N LEU A 212 5.30 19.10 -11.55
CA LEU A 212 6.35 20.11 -11.64
C LEU A 212 7.15 20.26 -10.34
N LEU A 213 6.50 20.16 -9.18
CA LEU A 213 7.17 20.23 -7.89
C LEU A 213 8.11 19.04 -7.71
N THR A 214 7.63 17.83 -7.99
CA THR A 214 8.45 16.61 -7.86
C THR A 214 9.59 16.59 -8.89
N ASP A 215 9.32 16.95 -10.13
CA ASP A 215 10.33 17.06 -11.20
C ASP A 215 11.38 18.12 -10.85
N GLY A 216 10.95 19.27 -10.30
CA GLY A 216 11.83 20.36 -9.89
C GLY A 216 12.72 20.00 -8.70
N LEU A 217 12.15 19.38 -7.67
CA LEU A 217 12.92 18.85 -6.54
C LEU A 217 13.93 17.80 -7.00
N HIS A 218 13.54 16.88 -7.89
CA HIS A 218 14.44 15.89 -8.45
C HIS A 218 15.59 16.54 -9.23
N ALA A 219 15.28 17.52 -10.10
CA ALA A 219 16.26 18.27 -10.89
C ALA A 219 17.29 18.99 -10.01
N ALA A 220 16.83 19.57 -8.89
CA ALA A 220 17.67 20.30 -7.94
C ALA A 220 18.52 19.36 -7.06
N LEU A 221 17.90 18.35 -6.45
CA LEU A 221 18.53 17.48 -5.45
C LEU A 221 19.45 16.41 -6.06
N SER A 222 19.18 15.99 -7.30
CA SER A 222 20.01 15.00 -8.01
C SER A 222 21.11 15.64 -8.85
N ALA A 223 21.29 16.95 -8.75
CA ALA A 223 22.35 17.66 -9.46
C ALA A 223 23.66 17.57 -8.68
N PRO A 224 24.80 17.34 -9.37
CA PRO A 224 26.10 17.26 -8.72
C PRO A 224 26.60 18.63 -8.20
N SER A 225 25.89 19.72 -8.50
CA SER A 225 26.14 21.04 -7.93
C SER A 225 24.89 21.93 -7.99
N VAL A 226 24.84 22.95 -7.13
CA VAL A 226 23.74 23.94 -7.08
C VAL A 226 23.52 24.60 -8.44
N LEU A 227 24.58 25.03 -9.13
CA LEU A 227 24.48 25.67 -10.44
C LEU A 227 23.85 24.75 -11.49
N ARG A 228 24.25 23.47 -11.51
CA ARG A 228 23.65 22.48 -12.42
C ARG A 228 22.20 22.18 -12.05
N GLY A 229 21.86 22.20 -10.76
CA GLY A 229 20.49 22.07 -10.27
C GLY A 229 19.60 23.22 -10.75
N LEU A 230 20.07 24.45 -10.59
CA LEU A 230 19.38 25.65 -11.10
C LEU A 230 19.22 25.60 -12.61
N LEU A 231 20.27 25.23 -13.36
CA LEU A 231 20.19 25.10 -14.81
C LEU A 231 19.16 24.04 -15.24
N ARG A 232 19.18 22.85 -14.61
CA ARG A 232 18.20 21.79 -14.88
C ARG A 232 16.77 22.25 -14.57
N LEU A 233 16.59 23.00 -13.48
CA LEU A 233 15.29 23.57 -13.11
C LEU A 233 14.81 24.60 -14.15
N CYS A 234 15.69 25.49 -14.61
CA CYS A 234 15.37 26.45 -15.67
C CYS A 234 14.98 25.75 -16.98
N ILE A 235 15.74 24.72 -17.38
CA ILE A 235 15.44 23.91 -18.57
C ILE A 235 14.07 23.22 -18.43
N LEU A 236 13.81 22.60 -17.28
CA LEU A 236 12.54 21.94 -16.99
C LEU A 236 11.36 22.93 -17.09
N LEU A 237 11.48 24.09 -16.44
CA LEU A 237 10.44 25.13 -16.45
C LEU A 237 10.22 25.68 -17.87
N GLY A 238 11.30 25.95 -18.61
CA GLY A 238 11.24 26.40 -20.00
C GLY A 238 10.57 25.37 -20.91
N ALA A 239 10.95 24.10 -20.80
CA ALA A 239 10.34 23.01 -21.57
C ALA A 239 8.85 22.86 -21.27
N ARG A 240 8.45 22.95 -19.99
CA ARG A 240 7.03 22.89 -19.58
C ARG A 240 6.23 24.10 -20.05
N ALA A 241 6.83 25.29 -20.07
CA ALA A 241 6.20 26.50 -20.60
C ALA A 241 5.93 26.34 -22.11
N VAL A 242 6.93 25.88 -22.88
CA VAL A 242 6.79 25.60 -24.31
C VAL A 242 5.72 24.52 -24.56
N GLU A 243 5.75 23.41 -23.82
CA GLU A 243 4.75 22.35 -23.91
C GLU A 243 3.34 22.91 -23.69
N ASN A 244 3.13 23.72 -22.65
CA ASN A 244 1.83 24.32 -22.36
C ASN A 244 1.36 25.28 -23.46
N VAL A 245 2.25 26.08 -24.04
CA VAL A 245 1.94 26.96 -25.19
C VAL A 245 1.54 26.13 -26.41
N LEU A 246 2.25 25.05 -26.70
CA LEU A 246 1.95 24.15 -27.82
C LEU A 246 0.62 23.40 -27.62
N LEU A 247 0.29 23.02 -26.37
CA LEU A 247 -1.00 22.43 -26.03
C LEU A 247 -2.14 23.44 -26.15
N ALA A 248 -1.95 24.67 -25.66
CA ALA A 248 -2.95 25.74 -25.74
C ALA A 248 -3.23 26.15 -27.19
N SER A 249 -2.20 26.16 -28.03
CA SER A 249 -2.31 26.43 -29.48
C SER A 249 -2.77 25.21 -30.30
N ARG A 250 -3.07 24.08 -29.65
CA ARG A 250 -3.47 22.80 -30.28
C ARG A 250 -2.45 22.22 -31.28
N LEU A 251 -1.21 22.72 -31.25
CA LEU A 251 -0.08 22.21 -32.04
C LEU A 251 0.48 20.90 -31.47
N LEU A 252 0.29 20.68 -30.16
CA LEU A 252 0.47 19.38 -29.52
C LEU A 252 -0.88 18.83 -29.03
N LYS A 253 -1.03 17.51 -29.06
CA LYS A 253 -2.05 16.82 -28.28
C LYS A 253 -1.45 16.45 -26.93
N ARG A 254 -2.22 16.59 -25.85
CA ARG A 254 -1.79 16.15 -24.51
C ARG A 254 -1.37 14.69 -24.60
N PRO A 255 -0.10 14.34 -24.30
CA PRO A 255 0.29 12.94 -24.25
C PRO A 255 -0.60 12.25 -23.23
N ARG A 256 -1.11 11.06 -23.57
CA ARG A 256 -1.77 10.21 -22.58
C ARG A 256 -0.74 9.94 -21.49
N ARG A 257 -1.00 10.36 -20.24
CA ARG A 257 -0.14 10.02 -19.11
C ARG A 257 -0.05 8.51 -19.01
N MET A 258 1.02 7.94 -19.54
CA MET A 258 1.42 6.57 -19.25
C MET A 258 2.01 6.58 -17.84
N TYR A 259 1.18 6.31 -16.84
CA TYR A 259 1.73 5.87 -15.57
C TYR A 259 2.29 4.46 -15.80
N GLY A 260 3.60 4.29 -15.67
CA GLY A 260 4.23 2.97 -15.62
C GLY A 260 4.65 2.34 -16.95
N ALA A 261 4.91 3.10 -18.02
CA ALA A 261 5.71 2.57 -19.13
C ALA A 261 7.20 2.59 -18.72
N ALA A 262 7.60 1.63 -17.89
CA ALA A 262 8.98 1.15 -17.94
C ALA A 262 9.08 0.33 -19.24
N ALA A 263 10.00 0.77 -20.11
CA ALA A 263 10.48 0.17 -21.36
C ALA A 263 9.73 -1.04 -21.93
#